data_AF-A0A349NG46-F1
#
_entry.id   AF-A0A349NG46-F1
#
_cell.length_a   1.000
_cell.length_b   1.000
_cell.length_c   1.000
_cell.angle_alpha   90.00
_cell.angle_beta   90.00
_cell.angle_gamma   90.00
#
_symmetry.space_group_name_H-M   'P 1'
#
loop_
_entity.id
_entity.type
_entity.pdbx_description
1 polymer ?
#
loop_
_entity_poly.entity_id
_entity_poly.type
_entity_poly.pdbx_seq_one_letter_code
_entity_poly.pdbx_strand_id
1 'polypeptide(L)'
;PTVGASEPALSGAVYATAKGKFSDHPVKGQAGVYLFQVLNKTERPVKFDERAEERKVSQKYLQYASNFMNELYLNANVVDDRYLFF
;
A
#
# COMPACT_ATOMS: atom_id res chain seq x y z
N PRO A 1 -6.09 -15.32 10.36
CA PRO A 1 -4.64 -15.09 10.20
C PRO A 1 -4.34 -14.43 8.84
N THR A 2 -3.97 -13.15 8.85
CA THR A 2 -3.70 -12.31 7.66
C THR A 2 -2.36 -12.64 7.01
N VAL A 3 -2.13 -13.93 6.70
CA VAL A 3 -0.94 -14.37 5.95
C VAL A 3 -1.16 -13.96 4.49
N GLY A 4 -0.40 -12.98 4.00
CA GLY A 4 -0.51 -12.45 2.64
C GLY A 4 -0.85 -10.97 2.53
N ALA A 5 -1.12 -10.28 3.64
CA ALA A 5 -1.19 -8.82 3.66
C ALA A 5 0.20 -8.22 3.41
N SER A 6 0.26 -7.04 2.78
CA SER A 6 1.52 -6.33 2.58
C SER A 6 2.14 -5.98 3.95
N GLU A 7 3.38 -6.42 4.18
CA GLU A 7 4.15 -6.06 5.37
C GLU A 7 5.43 -5.32 4.94
N PRO A 8 5.35 -3.98 4.78
CA PRO A 8 6.48 -3.19 4.30
C PRO A 8 7.71 -3.31 5.19
N ALA A 9 7.52 -3.36 6.50
CA ALA A 9 8.59 -3.54 7.47
C ALA A 9 9.33 -4.88 7.28
N LEU A 10 8.60 -5.95 6.99
CA LEU A 10 9.21 -7.25 6.69
C LEU A 10 9.91 -7.25 5.35
N SER A 11 9.30 -6.63 4.33
CA SER A 11 9.90 -6.55 2.99
C SER A 11 11.26 -5.86 3.01
N GLY A 12 11.36 -4.75 3.77
CA GLY A 12 12.63 -4.05 3.98
C GLY A 12 13.65 -4.88 4.77
N ALA A 13 13.22 -5.54 5.84
CA ALA A 13 14.11 -6.37 6.65
C ALA A 13 14.63 -7.60 5.86
N VAL A 14 13.78 -8.27 5.09
CA VAL A 14 14.17 -9.36 4.18
C VAL A 14 15.17 -8.88 3.14
N TYR A 15 14.98 -7.66 2.59
CA TYR A 15 15.95 -7.06 1.68
C TYR A 15 17.31 -6.80 2.34
N ALA A 16 17.35 -6.43 3.62
CA ALA A 16 18.60 -6.21 4.35
C ALA A 16 19.32 -7.52 4.77
N THR A 17 18.58 -8.59 5.08
CA THR A 17 19.18 -9.85 5.56
C THR A 17 19.83 -10.66 4.44
N ALA A 18 21.09 -11.08 4.58
CA ALA A 18 21.78 -11.87 3.57
C ALA A 18 21.12 -13.24 3.31
N LYS A 19 21.26 -13.76 2.09
CA LYS A 19 20.76 -15.11 1.75
C LYS A 19 21.42 -16.17 2.65
N GLY A 20 20.61 -17.12 3.11
CA GLY A 20 20.96 -18.17 4.05
C GLY A 20 20.98 -17.74 5.52
N LYS A 21 20.83 -16.45 5.82
CA LYS A 21 20.87 -15.92 7.19
C LYS A 21 19.47 -15.67 7.75
N PHE A 22 19.38 -15.71 9.08
CA PHE A 22 18.22 -15.27 9.83
C PHE A 22 18.23 -13.75 9.99
N SER A 23 17.06 -13.16 10.23
CA SER A 23 16.93 -11.78 10.69
C SER A 23 17.68 -11.59 12.02
N ASP A 24 18.55 -10.58 12.09
CA ASP A 24 19.41 -10.36 13.27
C ASP A 24 18.63 -10.00 14.54
N HIS A 25 17.40 -9.49 14.38
CA HIS A 25 16.51 -9.13 15.48
C HIS A 25 15.05 -9.36 15.07
N PRO A 26 14.13 -9.48 16.06
CA PRO A 26 12.71 -9.58 15.78
C PRO A 26 12.18 -8.33 15.07
N VAL A 27 11.46 -8.55 13.96
CA VAL A 27 10.89 -7.47 13.14
C VAL A 27 9.41 -7.33 13.46
N LYS A 28 9.00 -6.15 13.91
CA LYS A 28 7.59 -5.84 14.14
C LYS A 28 6.89 -5.57 12.79
N GLY A 29 6.07 -6.52 12.36
CA GLY A 29 5.13 -6.37 11.25
C GLY A 29 3.76 -5.89 11.72
N GLN A 30 2.82 -5.83 10.79
CA GLN A 30 1.46 -5.33 11.06
C GLN A 30 0.62 -6.38 11.79
N ALA A 31 0.83 -7.67 11.48
CA ALA A 31 0.08 -8.76 12.09
C ALA A 31 0.81 -9.44 13.28
N GLY A 32 2.06 -9.05 13.56
CA GLY A 32 2.84 -9.67 14.63
C GLY A 32 4.32 -9.31 14.61
N VAL A 33 5.11 -10.04 15.40
CA VAL A 33 6.57 -9.95 15.43
C VAL A 33 7.15 -11.18 14.75
N TYR A 34 8.12 -10.98 13.86
CA TYR A 34 8.64 -12.01 12.98
C TYR A 34 10.14 -12.22 13.16
N LEU A 35 10.54 -13.49 13.19
CA LEU A 35 11.89 -13.96 12.90
C LEU A 35 11.81 -14.77 11.61
N PHE A 36 12.69 -14.49 10.64
CA PHE A 36 12.66 -15.18 9.35
C PHE A 36 14.07 -15.53 8.88
N GLN A 37 14.19 -16.58 8.07
CA GLN A 37 15.40 -16.91 7.33
C GLN A 37 15.21 -16.60 5.85
N VAL A 38 16.17 -15.89 5.25
CA VAL A 38 16.15 -15.63 3.81
C VAL A 38 16.70 -16.83 3.07
N LEU A 39 15.83 -17.68 2.51
CA LEU A 39 16.26 -18.87 1.77
C LEU A 39 16.81 -18.52 0.38
N ASN A 40 16.19 -17.58 -0.31
CA ASN A 40 16.62 -17.13 -1.63
C ASN A 40 16.24 -15.66 -1.86
N LYS A 41 16.99 -14.98 -2.72
CA LYS A 41 16.67 -13.65 -3.24
C LYS A 41 16.78 -13.68 -4.76
N THR A 42 15.73 -13.25 -5.42
CA THR A 42 15.74 -13.04 -6.87
C THR A 42 15.35 -11.60 -7.10
N GLU A 43 16.34 -10.77 -7.43
CA GLU A 43 16.09 -9.39 -7.81
C GLU A 43 15.41 -9.38 -9.17
N ARG A 44 14.32 -8.61 -9.28
CA ARG A 44 13.72 -8.35 -10.58
C ARG A 44 14.58 -7.28 -11.27
N PRO A 45 15.12 -7.52 -12.47
CA PRO A 45 16.01 -6.58 -13.17
C PRO A 45 15.27 -5.37 -13.76
N VAL A 46 14.22 -4.91 -13.09
CA VAL A 46 13.40 -3.79 -13.53
C VAL A 46 14.13 -2.51 -13.13
N LYS A 47 14.56 -1.73 -14.12
CA LYS A 47 15.06 -0.38 -13.87
C LYS A 47 13.91 0.49 -13.36
N PHE A 48 14.18 1.28 -12.33
CA PHE A 48 13.25 2.28 -11.83
C PHE A 48 12.96 3.31 -12.93
N ASP A 49 11.70 3.47 -13.30
CA ASP A 49 11.23 4.51 -14.23
C ASP A 49 10.49 5.57 -13.41
N GLU A 50 11.19 6.68 -13.17
CA GLU A 50 10.71 7.81 -12.38
C GLU A 50 9.40 8.39 -12.93
N ARG A 51 9.27 8.51 -14.26
CA ARG A 51 8.05 9.05 -14.90
C ARG A 51 6.89 8.08 -14.81
N ALA A 52 7.15 6.78 -14.83
CA ALA A 52 6.10 5.78 -14.62
C ALA A 52 5.59 5.81 -13.18
N GLU A 53 6.48 5.92 -12.19
CA GLU A 53 6.08 6.00 -10.78
C GLU A 53 5.38 7.30 -10.44
N GLU A 54 5.84 8.45 -10.94
CA GLU A 54 5.16 9.74 -10.75
C GLU A 54 3.73 9.71 -11.30
N ARG A 55 3.52 9.11 -12.48
CA ARG A 55 2.18 8.92 -13.06
C ARG A 55 1.30 8.02 -12.19
N LYS A 56 1.83 6.92 -11.66
CA LYS A 56 1.07 6.03 -10.75
C LYS A 56 0.67 6.77 -9.47
N VAL A 57 1.61 7.51 -8.87
CA VAL A 57 1.36 8.29 -7.66
C VAL A 57 0.29 9.35 -7.90
N SER A 58 0.39 10.08 -9.01
CA SER A 58 -0.60 11.08 -9.42
C SER A 58 -1.99 10.47 -9.62
N GLN A 59 -2.07 9.31 -10.29
CA GLN A 59 -3.33 8.58 -10.46
C GLN A 59 -3.94 8.14 -9.13
N LYS A 60 -3.10 7.72 -8.17
CA LYS A 60 -3.54 7.33 -6.83
C LYS A 60 -4.11 8.52 -6.05
N TYR A 61 -3.49 9.69 -6.15
CA TYR A 61 -4.04 10.92 -5.56
C TYR A 61 -5.39 11.30 -6.15
N LEU A 62 -5.57 11.18 -7.47
CA LEU A 62 -6.87 11.44 -8.11
C LEU A 62 -7.97 10.48 -7.65
N GLN A 63 -7.63 9.20 -7.44
CA GLN A 63 -8.57 8.23 -6.86
C GLN A 63 -8.95 8.61 -5.43
N TYR A 64 -7.98 9.00 -4.61
CA TYR A 64 -8.27 9.45 -3.23
C TYR A 64 -9.13 10.71 -3.20
N ALA A 65 -8.85 11.70 -4.04
CA ALA A 65 -9.66 12.89 -4.15
C ALA A 65 -11.11 12.54 -4.58
N SER A 66 -11.28 11.66 -5.56
CA SER A 66 -12.60 11.23 -6.03
C SER A 66 -13.40 10.53 -4.93
N ASN A 67 -12.76 9.62 -4.19
CA ASN A 67 -13.39 8.93 -3.06
C ASN A 67 -13.79 9.91 -1.95
N PHE A 68 -12.90 10.85 -1.62
CA PHE A 68 -13.19 11.88 -0.62
C PHE A 68 -14.37 12.77 -1.03
N MET A 69 -14.46 13.16 -2.31
CA MET A 69 -15.60 13.95 -2.82
C MET A 69 -16.91 13.17 -2.74
N ASN A 70 -16.90 11.87 -3.04
CA ASN A 70 -18.08 11.01 -2.88
C ASN A 70 -18.51 10.91 -1.41
N GLU A 71 -17.56 10.76 -0.48
CA GLU A 71 -17.87 10.75 0.95
C GLU A 71 -18.49 12.08 1.39
N LEU A 72 -17.98 13.22 0.92
CA LEU A 72 -18.58 14.52 1.21
C LEU A 72 -20.02 14.61 0.66
N TYR A 73 -20.25 14.20 -0.59
CA TYR A 73 -21.58 14.24 -1.19
C TYR A 73 -22.60 13.39 -0.40
N LEU A 74 -22.22 12.17 -0.01
CA LEU A 74 -23.07 11.27 0.77
C LEU A 74 -23.36 11.80 2.18
N ASN A 75 -22.37 12.43 2.82
CA ASN A 75 -22.52 12.96 4.18
C ASN A 75 -23.14 14.37 4.23
N ALA A 76 -23.19 15.08 3.11
CA ALA A 76 -23.64 16.48 3.07
C ALA A 76 -25.17 16.66 3.12
N ASN A 77 -25.97 15.60 3.29
CA ASN A 77 -27.45 15.66 3.30
C ASN A 77 -28.00 16.54 2.16
N VAL A 78 -27.42 16.44 0.97
CA VAL A 78 -27.83 17.27 -0.18
C VAL A 78 -29.24 16.86 -0.58
N VAL A 79 -30.22 17.73 -0.30
CA VAL A 79 -31.60 17.55 -0.73
C VAL A 79 -31.72 18.07 -2.15
N ASP A 80 -32.14 17.20 -3.06
CA ASP A 80 -32.36 17.56 -4.45
C ASP A 80 -33.82 17.97 -4.66
N ASP A 81 -34.12 19.26 -4.54
CA ASP A 81 -35.46 19.82 -4.75
C ASP A 81 -35.83 20.05 -6.21
N ARG A 82 -35.00 19.59 -7.17
CA ARG A 82 -35.28 19.83 -8.60
C ARG A 82 -36.64 19.28 -9.03
N TYR A 83 -37.14 18.25 -8.34
CA TYR A 83 -38.45 17.66 -8.58
C TYR A 83 -39.66 18.54 -8.21
N LEU A 84 -39.43 19.65 -7.53
CA LEU A 84 -40.48 20.60 -7.14
C LEU A 84 -40.80 21.63 -8.25
N PHE A 85 -40.08 21.59 -9.38
CA PHE A 85 -40.18 22.60 -10.43
C PHE A 85 -40.54 22.03 -11.82
N PHE A 86 -41.05 20.79 -11.89
CA PHE A 86 -41.64 20.21 -13.11
C PHE A 86 -43.17 20.13 -13.02
#